data_AF-A0A1D1XZV7-F1
#
_entry.id   AF-A0A1D1XZV7-F1
#
_cell.length_a   1.000
_cell.length_b   1.000
_cell.length_c   1.000
_cell.angle_alpha   90.00
_cell.angle_beta   90.00
_cell.angle_gamma   90.00
#
_symmetry.space_group_name_H-M   'P 1'
#
loop_
_entity.id
_entity.type
_entity.pdbx_description
1 polymer ?
#
loop_
_entity_poly.entity_id
_entity_poly.type
_entity_poly.pdbx_seq_one_letter_code
_entity_poly.pdbx_strand_id
1 'polypeptide(L)'
;LVAAGVVVDPFEFCDVVTTTTHKSLRGPRGGMIFYRRDPILGVDLESAINNAVFPGLQGGPHNHTIGGLAVCLKHARSPEFKTYQGQVKSNCEALATRLTELGYKLVSGGSDNHLVLVDLRPLGIDGARVEKILDMGSITLNKNSVPGDKSALVPGGIRIGSPAMTTRGLKERDFVAVAGFIHDGIQLALEVKCSVSGTKLKDFMDFVESPAFPLKQSVLDLKDRVEALTSHFPLPGL
;
A
#
# COMPACT_ATOMS: atom_id res chain seq x y z
N LEU A 1 5.30 11.94 2.17
CA LEU A 1 6.07 12.36 0.98
C LEU A 1 6.03 13.87 0.79
N VAL A 2 4.90 14.49 0.43
CA VAL A 2 4.80 15.96 0.24
C VAL A 2 5.30 16.76 1.45
N ALA A 3 4.81 16.46 2.65
CA ALA A 3 5.24 17.15 3.88
C ALA A 3 6.75 17.06 4.20
N ALA A 4 7.45 16.10 3.59
CA ALA A 4 8.91 15.95 3.72
C ALA A 4 9.70 16.52 2.52
N GLY A 5 9.00 17.04 1.50
CA GLY A 5 9.61 17.60 0.28
C GLY A 5 10.32 16.57 -0.59
N VAL A 6 9.88 15.31 -0.58
CA VAL A 6 10.52 14.22 -1.38
C VAL A 6 9.76 13.88 -2.68
N VAL A 7 8.65 14.59 -2.94
CA VAL A 7 7.87 14.54 -4.19
C VAL A 7 7.36 15.95 -4.49
N VAL A 8 6.86 16.18 -5.70
CA VAL A 8 6.29 17.46 -6.15
C VAL A 8 5.17 17.92 -5.22
N ASP A 9 5.12 19.21 -4.96
CA ASP A 9 4.14 19.83 -4.08
C ASP A 9 2.86 20.21 -4.85
N PRO A 10 1.70 19.57 -4.58
CA PRO A 10 0.44 19.96 -5.22
C PRO A 10 -0.03 21.37 -4.82
N PHE A 11 0.45 21.93 -3.70
CA PHE A 11 0.08 23.29 -3.25
C PHE A 11 0.57 24.40 -4.18
N GLU A 12 1.48 24.11 -5.11
CA GLU A 12 1.90 25.06 -6.14
C GLU A 12 0.81 25.29 -7.21
N PHE A 13 -0.05 24.28 -7.45
CA PHE A 13 -0.97 24.27 -8.59
C PHE A 13 -2.45 24.25 -8.19
N CYS A 14 -2.77 23.62 -7.06
CA CYS A 14 -4.16 23.34 -6.68
C CYS A 14 -4.78 24.46 -5.84
N ASP A 15 -6.05 24.77 -6.11
CA ASP A 15 -6.84 25.68 -5.28
C ASP A 15 -7.30 25.05 -3.96
N VAL A 16 -7.60 23.73 -4.02
CA VAL A 16 -8.05 22.92 -2.88
C VAL A 16 -7.24 21.63 -2.85
N VAL A 17 -6.74 21.26 -1.67
CA VAL A 17 -6.01 20.01 -1.44
C VAL A 17 -6.67 19.27 -0.27
N THR A 18 -7.14 18.04 -0.50
CA THR A 18 -7.69 17.18 0.55
C THR A 18 -6.71 16.05 0.86
N THR A 19 -6.67 15.61 2.12
CA THR A 19 -5.78 14.51 2.51
C THR A 19 -6.30 13.75 3.71
N THR A 20 -5.96 12.46 3.77
CA THR A 20 -6.14 11.65 4.97
C THR A 20 -4.91 11.71 5.87
N THR A 21 -5.12 11.65 7.17
CA THR A 21 -4.04 11.87 8.15
C THR A 21 -3.27 10.61 8.56
N HIS A 22 -3.76 9.41 8.22
CA HIS A 22 -3.25 8.13 8.74
C HIS A 22 -2.29 7.36 7.83
N LYS A 23 -2.26 7.66 6.53
CA LYS A 23 -1.48 6.89 5.54
C LYS A 23 0.02 7.23 5.62
N SER A 24 0.61 7.78 4.55
CA SER A 24 2.01 8.20 4.57
C SER A 24 2.30 9.31 5.59
N LEU A 25 1.28 10.01 6.09
CA LEU A 25 1.43 11.01 7.17
C LEU A 25 1.52 10.35 8.57
N ARG A 26 1.08 9.10 8.72
CA ARG A 26 1.28 8.27 9.92
C ARG A 26 0.63 8.79 11.20
N GLY A 27 -0.47 9.54 11.08
CA GLY A 27 -1.28 10.04 12.18
C GLY A 27 -2.55 9.22 12.47
N PRO A 28 -3.49 9.77 13.24
CA PRO A 28 -4.77 9.11 13.52
C PRO A 28 -5.68 9.09 12.27
N ARG A 29 -6.77 8.32 12.31
CA ARG A 29 -7.79 8.33 11.24
C ARG A 29 -8.56 9.65 11.25
N GLY A 30 -8.41 10.44 10.18
CA GLY A 30 -9.08 11.72 9.98
C GLY A 30 -8.76 12.29 8.60
N GLY A 31 -9.21 13.52 8.35
CA GLY A 31 -8.97 14.25 7.11
C GLY A 31 -8.68 15.73 7.36
N MET A 32 -8.01 16.36 6.39
CA MET A 32 -7.79 17.81 6.33
C MET A 32 -8.19 18.31 4.95
N ILE A 33 -8.75 19.52 4.91
CA ILE A 33 -9.05 20.26 3.68
C ILE A 33 -8.26 21.56 3.74
N PHE A 34 -7.35 21.75 2.80
CA PHE A 34 -6.62 22.98 2.60
C PHE A 34 -7.22 23.72 1.40
N TYR A 35 -7.26 25.04 1.48
CA TYR A 35 -7.78 25.91 0.45
C TYR A 35 -6.92 27.17 0.31
N ARG A 36 -6.86 27.73 -0.90
CA ARG A 36 -6.37 29.09 -1.14
C ARG A 36 -7.27 30.08 -0.40
N ARG A 37 -6.66 31.15 0.12
CA ARG A 37 -7.39 32.24 0.79
C ARG A 37 -7.89 33.31 -0.17
N ASP A 38 -7.21 33.49 -1.30
CA ASP A 38 -7.67 34.42 -2.32
C ASP A 38 -8.93 33.88 -3.00
N PRO A 39 -9.91 34.74 -3.35
CA PRO A 39 -11.10 34.31 -4.06
C PRO A 39 -10.76 33.65 -5.39
N ILE A 40 -11.28 32.43 -5.61
CA ILE A 40 -11.09 31.68 -6.86
C ILE A 40 -12.37 31.75 -7.66
N LEU A 41 -12.31 32.33 -8.87
CA LEU A 41 -13.48 32.53 -9.75
C LEU A 41 -14.66 33.24 -9.03
N GLY A 42 -14.36 34.17 -8.13
CA GLY A 42 -15.36 34.90 -7.34
C GLY A 42 -15.90 34.14 -6.12
N VAL A 43 -15.37 32.95 -5.81
CA VAL A 43 -15.77 32.14 -4.66
C VAL A 43 -14.79 32.31 -3.52
N ASP A 44 -15.30 32.67 -2.33
CA ASP A 44 -14.57 32.53 -1.07
C ASP A 44 -14.58 31.07 -0.61
N LEU A 45 -13.47 30.38 -0.85
CA LEU A 45 -13.32 28.97 -0.51
C LEU A 45 -13.34 28.73 1.01
N GLU A 46 -12.86 29.68 1.82
CA GLU A 46 -12.81 29.52 3.27
C GLU A 46 -14.23 29.41 3.84
N SER A 47 -15.09 30.38 3.52
CA SER A 47 -16.48 30.37 3.96
C SER A 47 -17.24 29.17 3.37
N ALA A 48 -17.09 28.90 2.07
CA ALA A 48 -17.81 27.81 1.42
C ALA A 48 -17.47 26.44 2.01
N ILE A 49 -16.18 26.15 2.20
CA ILE A 49 -15.72 24.84 2.71
C ILE A 49 -16.05 24.70 4.20
N ASN A 50 -15.77 25.71 5.03
CA ASN A 50 -16.05 25.62 6.46
C ASN A 50 -17.56 25.41 6.72
N ASN A 51 -18.43 26.15 6.01
CA ASN A 51 -19.89 25.99 6.12
C ASN A 51 -20.40 24.63 5.62
N ALA A 52 -19.77 24.08 4.56
CA ALA A 52 -20.10 22.73 4.08
C ALA A 52 -19.73 21.65 5.12
N VAL A 53 -18.61 21.80 5.82
CA VAL A 53 -18.22 20.90 6.91
C VAL A 53 -19.18 21.04 8.09
N PHE A 54 -19.40 22.26 8.57
CA PHE A 54 -20.35 22.56 9.64
C PHE A 54 -20.96 23.94 9.39
N PRO A 55 -22.30 24.09 9.40
CA PRO A 55 -23.29 23.11 9.83
C PRO A 55 -23.79 22.16 8.73
N GLY A 56 -23.19 22.16 7.54
CA GLY A 56 -23.71 21.42 6.37
C GLY A 56 -23.78 19.90 6.54
N LEU A 57 -22.65 19.24 6.78
CA LEU A 57 -22.53 17.77 6.72
C LEU A 57 -22.16 17.10 8.04
N GLN A 58 -21.52 17.82 8.97
CA GLN A 58 -21.11 17.29 10.27
C GLN A 58 -21.68 18.13 11.42
N GLY A 59 -21.65 17.54 12.62
CA GLY A 59 -21.99 18.19 13.88
C GLY A 59 -20.77 18.43 14.77
N GLY A 60 -20.72 17.80 15.94
CA GLY A 60 -19.64 17.97 16.91
C GLY A 60 -18.27 17.44 16.44
N PRO A 61 -17.16 18.18 16.64
CA PRO A 61 -15.83 17.76 16.23
C PRO A 61 -15.24 16.66 17.12
N HIS A 62 -14.44 15.76 16.54
CA HIS A 62 -13.72 14.72 17.27
C HIS A 62 -12.40 15.24 17.86
N ASN A 63 -12.50 16.01 18.96
CA ASN A 63 -11.36 16.73 19.56
C ASN A 63 -10.17 15.83 19.95
N HIS A 64 -10.42 14.59 20.37
CA HIS A 64 -9.34 13.62 20.67
C HIS A 64 -8.52 13.27 19.41
N THR A 65 -9.17 13.14 18.26
CA THR A 65 -8.52 12.90 16.97
C THR A 65 -7.77 14.14 16.50
N ILE A 66 -8.34 15.33 16.70
CA ILE A 66 -7.68 16.62 16.37
C ILE A 66 -6.41 16.80 17.23
N GLY A 67 -6.47 16.46 18.53
CA GLY A 67 -5.29 16.46 19.40
C GLY A 67 -4.18 15.52 18.91
N GLY A 68 -4.54 14.28 18.56
CA GLY A 68 -3.60 13.32 17.97
C GLY A 68 -3.03 13.77 16.62
N LEU A 69 -3.82 14.47 15.80
CA LEU A 69 -3.37 15.05 14.54
C LEU A 69 -2.33 16.16 14.78
N ALA A 70 -2.53 17.03 15.78
CA ALA A 70 -1.56 18.06 16.11
C ALA A 70 -0.19 17.47 16.49
N VAL A 71 -0.17 16.37 17.26
CA VAL A 71 1.06 15.63 17.59
C VAL A 71 1.72 15.07 16.33
N CYS A 72 0.94 14.46 15.43
CA CYS A 72 1.44 13.95 14.16
C CYS A 72 2.05 15.05 13.28
N LEU A 73 1.38 16.19 13.14
CA LEU A 73 1.87 17.32 12.33
C LEU A 73 3.15 17.92 12.91
N LYS A 74 3.31 17.96 14.25
CA LYS A 74 4.58 18.34 14.89
C LYS A 74 5.70 17.38 14.48
N HIS A 75 5.45 16.08 14.52
CA HIS A 75 6.44 15.08 14.11
C HIS A 75 6.76 15.15 12.61
N ALA A 76 5.76 15.43 11.76
CA ALA A 76 5.97 15.54 10.30
C ALA A 76 6.95 16.65 9.90
N ARG A 77 7.19 17.63 10.79
CA ARG A 77 8.17 18.72 10.60
C ARG A 77 9.60 18.35 11.03
N SER A 78 9.81 17.17 11.62
CA SER A 78 11.12 16.80 12.16
C SER A 78 12.08 16.32 11.07
N PRO A 79 13.40 16.50 11.24
CA PRO A 79 14.41 15.94 10.33
C PRO A 79 14.29 14.42 10.18
N GLU A 80 13.94 13.71 11.25
CA GLU A 80 13.78 12.25 11.25
C GLU A 80 12.62 11.83 10.36
N PHE A 81 11.52 12.59 10.33
CA PHE A 81 10.40 12.31 9.43
C PHE A 81 10.80 12.51 7.96
N LYS A 82 11.62 13.52 7.66
CA LYS A 82 12.17 13.72 6.30
C LYS A 82 13.06 12.56 5.89
N THR A 83 13.98 12.13 6.76
CA THR A 83 14.83 10.96 6.54
C THR A 83 13.99 9.69 6.34
N TYR A 84 12.95 9.49 7.16
CA TYR A 84 12.00 8.39 7.02
C TYR A 84 11.32 8.38 5.65
N GLN A 85 10.80 9.51 5.18
CA GLN A 85 10.11 9.59 3.89
C GLN A 85 11.07 9.38 2.71
N GLY A 86 12.33 9.81 2.83
CA GLY A 86 13.38 9.46 1.87
C GLY A 86 13.57 7.95 1.79
N GLN A 87 13.71 7.29 2.94
CA GLN A 87 13.84 5.83 3.02
C GLN A 87 12.62 5.10 2.41
N VAL A 88 11.40 5.61 2.63
CA VAL A 88 10.18 5.03 2.04
C VAL A 88 10.29 4.97 0.52
N LYS A 89 10.82 6.02 -0.12
CA LYS A 89 11.02 6.06 -1.57
C LYS A 89 12.12 5.09 -2.00
N SER A 90 13.29 5.12 -1.37
CA SER A 90 14.41 4.22 -1.69
C SER A 90 14.02 2.74 -1.56
N ASN A 91 13.25 2.40 -0.52
CA ASN A 91 12.72 1.05 -0.33
C ASN A 91 11.74 0.64 -1.42
N CYS A 92 10.88 1.55 -1.88
CA CYS A 92 9.94 1.28 -2.97
C CYS A 92 10.68 1.07 -4.30
N GLU A 93 11.74 1.84 -4.55
CA GLU A 93 12.59 1.71 -5.72
C GLU A 93 13.38 0.39 -5.72
N ALA A 94 13.93 -0.02 -4.57
CA ALA A 94 14.59 -1.31 -4.41
C ALA A 94 13.63 -2.49 -4.67
N LEU A 95 12.41 -2.41 -4.14
CA LEU A 95 11.35 -3.39 -4.40
C LEU A 95 10.98 -3.44 -5.90
N ALA A 96 10.76 -2.28 -6.52
CA ALA A 96 10.42 -2.18 -7.94
C ALA A 96 11.50 -2.79 -8.84
N THR A 97 12.76 -2.43 -8.56
CA THR A 97 13.93 -2.93 -9.28
C THR A 97 14.00 -4.44 -9.17
N ARG A 98 13.92 -4.98 -7.95
CA ARG A 98 14.01 -6.42 -7.73
C ARG A 98 12.87 -7.20 -8.36
N LEU A 99 11.63 -6.70 -8.30
CA LEU A 99 10.50 -7.33 -8.99
C LEU A 99 10.70 -7.32 -10.52
N THR A 100 11.26 -6.24 -11.08
CA THR A 100 11.55 -6.16 -12.52
C THR A 100 12.64 -7.17 -12.92
N GLU A 101 13.71 -7.30 -12.13
CA GLU A 101 14.75 -8.33 -12.33
C GLU A 101 14.19 -9.76 -12.28
N LEU A 102 13.16 -9.98 -11.46
CA LEU A 102 12.44 -11.26 -11.36
C LEU A 102 11.43 -11.48 -12.50
N GLY A 103 11.37 -10.57 -13.48
CA GLY A 103 10.55 -10.69 -14.69
C GLY A 103 9.12 -10.18 -14.55
N TYR A 104 8.79 -9.48 -13.46
CA TYR A 104 7.45 -8.92 -13.29
C TYR A 104 7.28 -7.61 -14.06
N LYS A 105 6.12 -7.47 -14.71
CA LYS A 105 5.72 -6.22 -15.35
C LYS A 105 5.11 -5.27 -14.31
N LEU A 106 5.72 -4.10 -14.15
CA LEU A 106 5.14 -3.03 -13.34
C LEU A 106 4.31 -2.09 -14.22
N VAL A 107 3.14 -1.67 -13.75
CA VAL A 107 2.38 -0.59 -14.39
C VAL A 107 3.25 0.67 -14.37
N SER A 108 3.35 1.36 -15.50
CA SER A 108 4.28 2.49 -15.77
C SER A 108 5.79 2.15 -15.74
N GLY A 109 6.17 0.89 -15.54
CA GLY A 109 7.57 0.43 -15.60
C GLY A 109 8.39 0.65 -14.32
N GLY A 110 7.83 1.28 -13.28
CA GLY A 110 8.55 1.57 -12.04
C GLY A 110 7.68 2.29 -11.00
N SER A 111 8.29 3.09 -10.14
CA SER A 111 7.60 3.95 -9.20
C SER A 111 8.43 5.16 -8.80
N ASP A 112 7.80 6.34 -8.76
CA ASP A 112 8.39 7.57 -8.23
C ASP A 112 7.95 7.87 -6.79
N ASN A 113 7.20 6.97 -6.15
CA ASN A 113 6.59 7.22 -4.85
C ASN A 113 6.76 6.04 -3.86
N HIS A 114 5.71 5.67 -3.13
CA HIS A 114 5.74 4.71 -2.03
C HIS A 114 5.05 3.38 -2.34
N LEU A 115 4.56 3.19 -3.58
CA LEU A 115 3.91 1.96 -4.00
C LEU A 115 4.33 1.54 -5.41
N VAL A 116 4.20 0.25 -5.68
CA VAL A 116 4.26 -0.35 -7.03
C VAL A 116 2.96 -1.06 -7.32
N LEU A 117 2.63 -1.19 -8.61
CA LEU A 117 1.50 -1.95 -9.10
C LEU A 117 2.01 -3.00 -10.09
N VAL A 118 1.92 -4.28 -9.70
CA VAL A 118 2.40 -5.42 -10.49
C VAL A 118 1.25 -5.93 -11.37
N ASP A 119 1.48 -6.03 -12.68
CA ASP A 119 0.58 -6.63 -13.66
C ASP A 119 0.85 -8.15 -13.74
N LEU A 120 -0.07 -8.96 -13.21
CA LEU A 120 0.04 -10.41 -13.16
C LEU A 120 -0.56 -11.10 -14.39
N ARG A 121 -1.27 -10.36 -15.25
CA ARG A 121 -1.91 -10.92 -16.46
C ARG A 121 -0.95 -11.62 -17.41
N PRO A 122 0.30 -11.15 -17.63
CA PRO A 122 1.27 -11.90 -18.45
C PRO A 122 1.57 -13.30 -17.91
N LEU A 123 1.39 -13.53 -16.60
CA LEU A 123 1.54 -14.83 -15.94
C LEU A 123 0.24 -15.65 -15.96
N GLY A 124 -0.85 -15.08 -16.50
CA GLY A 124 -2.15 -15.72 -16.56
C GLY A 124 -2.86 -15.85 -15.21
N ILE A 125 -2.41 -15.21 -14.13
CA ILE A 125 -3.03 -15.28 -12.80
C ILE A 125 -3.60 -13.93 -12.39
N ASP A 126 -4.68 -13.92 -11.62
CA ASP A 126 -5.30 -12.71 -11.07
C ASP A 126 -4.82 -12.42 -9.65
N GLY A 127 -5.03 -11.19 -9.21
CA GLY A 127 -4.59 -10.72 -7.91
C GLY A 127 -5.28 -11.41 -6.74
N ALA A 128 -6.50 -11.93 -6.87
CA ALA A 128 -7.20 -12.56 -5.74
C ALA A 128 -6.58 -13.91 -5.36
N ARG A 129 -6.15 -14.70 -6.34
CA ARG A 129 -5.46 -15.98 -6.11
C ARG A 129 -4.08 -15.77 -5.47
N VAL A 130 -3.33 -14.78 -5.97
CA VAL A 130 -2.03 -14.42 -5.43
C VAL A 130 -2.14 -13.86 -4.01
N GLU A 131 -3.08 -12.94 -3.77
CA GLU A 131 -3.35 -12.36 -2.44
C GLU A 131 -3.65 -13.45 -1.41
N LYS A 132 -4.47 -14.46 -1.74
CA LYS A 132 -4.79 -15.57 -0.82
C LYS A 132 -3.54 -16.34 -0.37
N ILE A 133 -2.66 -16.71 -1.30
CA ILE A 133 -1.45 -17.49 -0.98
C ILE A 133 -0.46 -16.65 -0.17
N LEU A 134 -0.29 -15.37 -0.54
CA LEU A 134 0.58 -14.45 0.19
C LEU A 134 0.06 -14.18 1.61
N ASP A 135 -1.25 -14.01 1.80
CA ASP A 135 -1.85 -13.85 3.13
C ASP A 135 -1.58 -15.07 4.02
N MET A 136 -1.66 -16.29 3.47
CA MET A 136 -1.30 -17.51 4.21
C MET A 136 0.20 -17.57 4.57
N GLY A 137 1.05 -16.98 3.71
CA GLY A 137 2.48 -16.78 3.93
C GLY A 137 2.84 -15.59 4.83
N SER A 138 1.88 -15.01 5.56
CA SER A 138 2.07 -13.81 6.41
C SER A 138 2.49 -12.54 5.64
N ILE A 139 2.14 -12.45 4.35
CA ILE A 139 2.37 -11.26 3.50
C ILE A 139 1.03 -10.66 3.11
N THR A 140 0.64 -9.56 3.77
CA THR A 140 -0.58 -8.84 3.41
C THR A 140 -0.31 -7.79 2.33
N LEU A 141 -1.04 -7.90 1.23
CA LEU A 141 -1.11 -6.89 0.18
C LEU A 141 -2.54 -6.72 -0.33
N ASN A 142 -2.73 -5.96 -1.40
CA ASN A 142 -4.05 -5.74 -1.97
C ASN A 142 -4.06 -6.07 -3.46
N LYS A 143 -4.97 -6.95 -3.89
CA LYS A 143 -5.37 -7.10 -5.29
C LYS A 143 -5.92 -5.78 -5.83
N ASN A 144 -5.49 -5.38 -7.01
CA ASN A 144 -5.80 -4.09 -7.58
C ASN A 144 -5.95 -4.18 -9.10
N SER A 145 -6.93 -3.48 -9.66
CA SER A 145 -7.11 -3.44 -11.11
C SER A 145 -5.88 -2.84 -11.79
N VAL A 146 -5.59 -3.33 -12.99
CA VAL A 146 -4.51 -2.84 -13.85
C VAL A 146 -5.04 -2.41 -15.21
N PRO A 147 -4.35 -1.50 -15.94
CA PRO A 147 -4.77 -1.09 -17.26
C PRO A 147 -4.99 -2.27 -18.22
N GLY A 148 -6.21 -2.37 -18.75
CA GLY A 148 -6.65 -3.45 -19.65
C GLY A 148 -7.29 -4.65 -18.95
N ASP A 149 -7.58 -4.59 -17.66
CA ASP A 149 -8.55 -5.51 -17.04
C ASP A 149 -9.93 -5.33 -17.68
N LYS A 150 -10.59 -6.46 -18.00
CA LYS A 150 -11.94 -6.46 -18.58
C LYS A 150 -13.04 -6.19 -17.55
N SER A 151 -12.75 -6.41 -16.26
CA SER A 151 -13.71 -6.25 -15.17
C SER A 151 -13.00 -5.83 -13.89
N ALA A 152 -13.56 -4.85 -13.18
CA ALA A 152 -13.06 -4.43 -11.87
C ALA A 152 -13.25 -5.52 -10.79
N LEU A 153 -14.12 -6.51 -11.01
CA LEU A 153 -14.34 -7.63 -10.09
C LEU A 153 -13.24 -8.70 -10.17
N VAL A 154 -12.44 -8.70 -11.23
CA VAL A 154 -11.35 -9.68 -11.43
C VAL A 154 -10.05 -8.90 -11.70
N PRO A 155 -9.45 -8.29 -10.66
CA PRO A 155 -8.26 -7.47 -10.81
C PRO A 155 -7.05 -8.32 -11.24
N GLY A 156 -6.38 -7.89 -12.31
CA GLY A 156 -5.21 -8.57 -12.87
C GLY A 156 -3.88 -8.22 -12.21
N GLY A 157 -3.88 -7.53 -11.07
CA GLY A 157 -2.64 -7.11 -10.41
C GLY A 157 -2.70 -7.03 -8.91
N ILE A 158 -1.55 -6.69 -8.32
CA ILE A 158 -1.35 -6.50 -6.89
C ILE A 158 -0.63 -5.17 -6.62
N ARG A 159 -1.05 -4.46 -5.57
CA ARG A 159 -0.47 -3.19 -5.13
C ARG A 159 0.33 -3.41 -3.85
N ILE A 160 1.60 -3.02 -3.88
CA ILE A 160 2.54 -3.20 -2.76
C ILE A 160 3.09 -1.84 -2.38
N GLY A 161 3.18 -1.54 -1.08
CA GLY A 161 3.68 -0.26 -0.58
C GLY A 161 4.74 -0.41 0.50
N SER A 162 5.70 0.51 0.54
CA SER A 162 6.81 0.52 1.50
C SER A 162 6.57 1.21 2.87
N PRO A 163 5.57 2.10 3.10
CA PRO A 163 5.53 2.92 4.33
C PRO A 163 5.48 2.16 5.66
N ALA A 164 4.70 1.07 5.72
CA ALA A 164 4.47 0.33 6.96
C ALA A 164 5.75 -0.39 7.41
N MET A 165 6.39 -1.13 6.50
CA MET A 165 7.61 -1.86 6.84
C MET A 165 8.81 -0.92 7.03
N THR A 166 8.87 0.19 6.30
CA THR A 166 9.89 1.23 6.55
C THR A 166 9.72 1.85 7.95
N THR A 167 8.49 1.96 8.46
CA THR A 167 8.22 2.45 9.83
C THR A 167 8.77 1.49 10.89
N ARG A 168 8.79 0.19 10.60
CA ARG A 168 9.42 -0.82 11.46
C ARG A 168 10.96 -0.86 11.35
N GLY A 169 11.53 -0.15 10.38
CA GLY A 169 12.98 -0.01 10.22
C GLY A 169 13.58 -0.74 9.02
N LEU A 170 12.77 -1.41 8.19
CA LEU A 170 13.27 -2.10 6.99
C LEU A 170 13.96 -1.12 6.03
N LYS A 171 15.03 -1.60 5.40
CA LYS A 171 15.88 -0.91 4.43
C LYS A 171 15.85 -1.61 3.07
N GLU A 172 16.59 -1.09 2.11
CA GLU A 172 16.59 -1.52 0.72
C GLU A 172 16.89 -3.01 0.58
N ARG A 173 17.89 -3.52 1.32
CA ARG A 173 18.25 -4.95 1.33
C ARG A 173 17.10 -5.84 1.82
N ASP A 174 16.36 -5.37 2.83
CA ASP A 174 15.20 -6.10 3.34
C ASP A 174 14.06 -6.08 2.30
N PHE A 175 13.87 -4.97 1.57
CA PHE A 175 12.89 -4.90 0.49
C PHE A 175 13.25 -5.78 -0.72
N VAL A 176 14.53 -6.02 -0.98
CA VAL A 176 14.99 -7.03 -1.94
C VAL A 176 14.58 -8.44 -1.47
N ALA A 177 14.73 -8.75 -0.18
CA ALA A 177 14.27 -10.02 0.39
C ALA A 177 12.73 -10.14 0.34
N VAL A 178 11.99 -9.07 0.67
CA VAL A 178 10.53 -9.00 0.55
C VAL A 178 10.07 -9.27 -0.88
N ALA A 179 10.75 -8.71 -1.89
CA ALA A 179 10.46 -9.01 -3.30
C ALA A 179 10.63 -10.51 -3.62
N GLY A 180 11.65 -11.15 -3.03
CA GLY A 180 11.87 -12.59 -3.13
C GLY A 180 10.73 -13.41 -2.51
N PHE A 181 10.28 -13.04 -1.31
CA PHE A 181 9.13 -13.72 -0.68
C PHE A 181 7.83 -13.55 -1.48
N ILE A 182 7.60 -12.36 -2.05
CA ILE A 182 6.45 -12.11 -2.93
C ILE A 182 6.56 -12.98 -4.19
N HIS A 183 7.75 -13.10 -4.77
CA HIS A 183 7.98 -13.97 -5.92
C HIS A 183 7.67 -15.43 -5.60
N ASP A 184 8.21 -15.96 -4.50
CA ASP A 184 7.94 -17.32 -4.04
C ASP A 184 6.43 -17.58 -3.89
N GLY A 185 5.70 -16.65 -3.26
CA GLY A 185 4.25 -16.76 -3.12
C GLY A 185 3.48 -16.71 -4.44
N ILE A 186 3.96 -15.93 -5.42
CA ILE A 186 3.38 -15.93 -6.78
C ILE A 186 3.64 -17.26 -7.48
N GLN A 187 4.84 -17.85 -7.37
CA GLN A 187 5.14 -19.15 -7.95
C GLN A 187 4.27 -20.25 -7.34
N LEU A 188 4.10 -20.24 -6.01
CA LEU A 188 3.17 -21.14 -5.34
C LEU A 188 1.74 -20.95 -5.86
N ALA A 189 1.26 -19.72 -5.99
CA ALA A 189 -0.08 -19.46 -6.52
C ALA A 189 -0.29 -19.98 -7.95
N LEU A 190 0.74 -19.92 -8.80
CA LEU A 190 0.73 -20.51 -10.14
C LEU A 190 0.66 -22.04 -10.08
N GLU A 191 1.47 -22.67 -9.23
CA GLU A 191 1.46 -24.13 -9.05
C GLU A 191 0.11 -24.63 -8.52
N VAL A 192 -0.47 -23.93 -7.54
CA VAL A 192 -1.83 -24.20 -7.06
C VAL A 192 -2.83 -24.10 -8.22
N LYS A 193 -2.77 -23.01 -9.00
CA LYS A 193 -3.69 -22.82 -10.12
C LYS A 193 -3.61 -23.96 -11.13
N CYS A 194 -2.41 -24.47 -11.43
CA CYS A 194 -2.21 -25.62 -12.30
C CYS A 194 -2.74 -26.94 -11.71
N SER A 195 -2.78 -27.06 -10.38
CA SER A 195 -3.23 -28.26 -9.67
C SER A 195 -4.75 -28.32 -9.47
N VAL A 196 -5.45 -27.20 -9.59
CA VAL A 196 -6.90 -27.10 -9.43
C VAL A 196 -7.61 -27.52 -10.72
N SER A 197 -8.60 -28.41 -10.63
CA SER A 197 -9.38 -28.89 -11.78
C SER A 197 -10.39 -27.88 -12.33
N GLY A 198 -10.77 -26.88 -11.51
CA GLY A 198 -11.72 -25.82 -11.85
C GLY A 198 -11.08 -24.49 -12.25
N THR A 199 -11.83 -23.65 -12.97
CA THR A 199 -11.35 -22.33 -13.44
C THR A 199 -11.88 -21.17 -12.60
N LYS A 200 -12.87 -21.40 -11.74
CA LYS A 200 -13.49 -20.35 -10.92
C LYS A 200 -12.59 -20.03 -9.73
N LEU A 201 -12.73 -18.80 -9.22
CA LEU A 201 -12.00 -18.40 -8.01
C LEU A 201 -12.39 -19.27 -6.82
N LYS A 202 -13.68 -19.64 -6.73
CA LYS A 202 -14.18 -20.52 -5.68
C LYS A 202 -13.47 -21.87 -5.65
N ASP A 203 -13.30 -22.51 -6.82
CA ASP A 203 -12.62 -23.81 -6.92
C ASP A 203 -11.18 -23.73 -6.37
N PHE A 204 -10.50 -22.60 -6.64
CA PHE A 204 -9.15 -22.33 -6.11
C PHE A 204 -9.17 -22.15 -4.58
N MET A 205 -10.11 -21.36 -4.05
CA MET A 205 -10.24 -21.14 -2.60
C MET A 205 -10.56 -22.45 -1.87
N ASP A 206 -11.54 -23.20 -2.36
CA ASP A 206 -11.96 -24.48 -1.78
C ASP A 206 -10.80 -25.50 -1.78
N PHE A 207 -9.98 -25.51 -2.84
CA PHE A 207 -8.80 -26.37 -2.92
C PHE A 207 -7.70 -25.98 -1.92
N VAL A 208 -7.41 -24.68 -1.80
CA VAL A 208 -6.40 -24.15 -0.86
C VAL A 208 -6.82 -24.35 0.60
N GLU A 209 -8.12 -24.28 0.89
CA GLU A 209 -8.67 -24.50 2.23
C GLU A 209 -8.90 -25.98 2.56
N SER A 210 -8.73 -26.86 1.57
CA SER A 210 -8.91 -28.29 1.77
C SER A 210 -7.83 -28.88 2.71
N PRO A 211 -8.19 -29.87 3.55
CA PRO A 211 -7.22 -30.55 4.40
C PRO A 211 -6.09 -31.25 3.62
N ALA A 212 -6.35 -31.57 2.35
CA ALA A 212 -5.44 -32.28 1.46
C ALA A 212 -4.63 -31.34 0.54
N PHE A 213 -4.56 -30.03 0.85
CA PHE A 213 -3.80 -29.06 0.06
C PHE A 213 -2.31 -29.47 -0.05
N PRO A 214 -1.82 -29.86 -1.24
CA PRO A 214 -0.50 -30.50 -1.37
C PRO A 214 0.67 -29.56 -1.11
N LEU A 215 0.49 -28.25 -1.36
CA LEU A 215 1.54 -27.24 -1.15
C LEU A 215 1.47 -26.57 0.22
N LYS A 216 0.72 -27.17 1.16
CA LYS A 216 0.58 -26.61 2.52
C LYS A 216 1.93 -26.42 3.20
N GLN A 217 2.84 -27.38 3.07
CA GLN A 217 4.17 -27.27 3.67
C GLN A 217 4.97 -26.13 3.04
N SER A 218 4.97 -25.99 1.71
CA SER A 218 5.68 -24.90 1.03
C SER A 218 5.17 -23.51 1.43
N VAL A 219 3.86 -23.38 1.68
CA VAL A 219 3.27 -22.12 2.20
C VAL A 219 3.67 -21.87 3.65
N LEU A 220 3.75 -22.91 4.49
CA LEU A 220 4.27 -22.80 5.85
C LEU A 220 5.76 -22.41 5.86
N ASP A 221 6.57 -22.98 4.98
CA ASP A 221 7.98 -22.63 4.87
C ASP A 221 8.18 -21.18 4.40
N LEU A 222 7.31 -20.68 3.52
CA LEU A 222 7.27 -19.24 3.17
C LEU A 222 6.89 -18.39 4.38
N LYS A 223 5.84 -18.77 5.10
CA LYS A 223 5.37 -18.10 6.32
C LYS A 223 6.49 -17.98 7.35
N ASP A 224 7.18 -19.09 7.65
CA ASP A 224 8.25 -19.15 8.64
C ASP A 224 9.42 -18.24 8.28
N ARG A 225 9.81 -18.18 6.99
CA ARG A 225 10.86 -17.26 6.52
C ARG A 225 10.44 -15.79 6.62
N VAL A 226 9.19 -15.48 6.30
CA VAL A 226 8.63 -14.12 6.42
C VAL A 226 8.57 -13.68 7.88
N GLU A 227 8.10 -14.55 8.76
CA GLU A 227 8.01 -14.28 10.19
C GLU A 227 9.40 -14.19 10.83
N ALA A 228 10.36 -15.02 10.41
CA ALA A 228 11.74 -14.92 10.84
C ALA A 228 12.33 -13.55 10.49
N LEU A 229 12.22 -13.07 9.24
CA LEU A 229 12.70 -11.75 8.86
C LEU A 229 12.02 -10.65 9.70
N THR A 230 10.69 -10.69 9.79
CA THR A 230 9.92 -9.57 10.33
C THR A 230 9.91 -9.50 11.85
N SER A 231 10.21 -10.60 12.56
CA SER A 231 10.26 -10.62 14.03
C SER A 231 11.48 -9.88 14.61
N HIS A 232 12.52 -9.65 13.81
CA HIS A 232 13.70 -8.89 14.23
C HIS A 232 13.48 -7.37 14.27
N PHE A 233 12.36 -6.87 13.70
CA PHE A 233 12.08 -5.45 13.62
C PHE A 233 11.08 -5.00 14.70
N PRO A 234 11.26 -3.83 15.32
CA PRO A 234 10.31 -3.31 16.30
C PRO A 234 8.91 -3.12 15.69
N LEU A 235 7.89 -3.16 16.54
CA LEU A 235 6.53 -2.79 16.20
C LEU A 235 6.19 -1.47 16.89
N PRO A 236 6.13 -0.33 16.16
CA PRO A 236 5.80 0.94 16.78
C PRO A 236 4.38 0.96 17.33
N GLY A 237 4.24 1.38 18.59
CA GLY A 237 2.98 1.34 19.32
C GLY A 237 3.23 1.16 20.82
N LEU A 238 2.16 1.00 21.58
CA LEU A 238 2.17 0.51 22.96
C LEU A 238 1.95 -1.00 22.98
#